data_AF-A0A9K3NIT5-F1
#
_entry.id   AF-A0A9K3NIT5-F1
#
_cell.length_a   1.000
_cell.length_b   1.000
_cell.length_c   1.000
_cell.angle_alpha   90.00
_cell.angle_beta   90.00
_cell.angle_gamma   90.00
#
_symmetry.space_group_name_H-M   'P 1'
#
loop_
_entity.id
_entity.type
_entity.pdbx_description
1 polymer ?
#
loop_
_entity_poly.entity_id
_entity_poly.type
_entity_poly.pdbx_seq_one_letter_code
_entity_poly.pdbx_strand_id
1 'polypeptide(L)'
;MQFFYEEQLHRMKCMAQEPVLFEDLLCQMVDMVGPKLLKLYKLASMRGYFTLLDLKGSKLSGSVFNILFNHYKFMAFESRDPFLIRQVSYAILVSS
;
A
#
# COMPACT_ATOMS: atom_id res chain seq x y z
N MET A 1 -5.78 -3.87 -10.60
CA MET A 1 -4.54 -3.65 -9.82
C MET A 1 -3.43 -4.60 -10.25
N GLN A 2 -3.71 -5.88 -10.48
CA GLN A 2 -2.70 -6.87 -10.89
C GLN A 2 -1.82 -6.42 -12.08
N PHE A 3 -2.39 -5.80 -13.11
CA PHE A 3 -1.61 -5.21 -14.21
C PHE A 3 -0.49 -4.26 -13.74
N PHE A 4 -0.81 -3.31 -12.84
CA PHE A 4 0.17 -2.36 -12.32
C PHE A 4 1.20 -3.04 -11.41
N TYR A 5 0.80 -4.09 -10.70
CA TYR A 5 1.71 -4.90 -9.91
C TYR A 5 2.74 -5.60 -10.80
N GLU A 6 2.33 -6.24 -11.90
CA GLU A 6 3.26 -6.94 -12.81
C GLU A 6 4.32 -6.00 -13.37
N GLU A 7 3.93 -4.76 -13.73
CA GLU A 7 4.87 -3.72 -14.16
C GLU A 7 5.88 -3.34 -13.07
N GLN A 8 5.43 -3.23 -11.82
CA GLN A 8 6.29 -2.91 -10.68
C GLN A 8 7.20 -4.09 -10.31
N LEU A 9 6.69 -5.32 -10.39
CA LEU A 9 7.42 -6.56 -10.18
C LEU A 9 8.55 -6.71 -11.21
N HIS A 10 8.29 -6.36 -12.47
CA HIS A 10 9.33 -6.33 -13.50
C HIS A 10 10.46 -5.36 -13.12
N ARG A 11 10.13 -4.15 -12.65
CA ARG A 11 11.14 -3.16 -12.19
C ARG A 11 11.95 -3.66 -11.00
N MET A 12 11.31 -4.28 -10.00
CA MET A 12 12.00 -4.88 -8.85
C MET A 12 13.02 -5.93 -9.30
N LYS A 13 12.60 -6.84 -10.20
CA LYS A 13 13.48 -7.88 -10.76
C LYS A 13 14.66 -7.27 -11.52
N CYS A 14 14.42 -6.26 -12.35
CA CYS A 14 15.47 -5.56 -13.11
C CYS A 14 16.46 -4.82 -12.20
N MET A 15 16.03 -4.40 -11.01
CA MET A 15 16.88 -3.72 -10.01
C MET A 15 17.43 -4.66 -8.94
N ALA A 16 17.27 -5.98 -9.11
CA ALA A 16 17.67 -7.02 -8.15
C ALA A 16 17.14 -6.78 -6.72
N GLN A 17 15.96 -6.17 -6.61
CA GLN A 17 15.25 -5.98 -5.35
C GLN A 17 14.37 -7.19 -5.06
N GLU A 18 14.21 -7.50 -3.77
CA GLU A 18 13.32 -8.56 -3.34
C GLU A 18 11.86 -8.21 -3.70
N PRO A 19 11.15 -9.08 -4.44
CA PRO A 19 9.78 -8.80 -4.86
C PRO A 19 8.81 -8.97 -3.70
N VAL A 20 7.94 -7.98 -3.50
CA VAL A 20 6.80 -8.08 -2.57
C VAL A 20 5.66 -8.84 -3.25
N LEU A 21 4.98 -9.74 -2.53
CA LEU A 21 3.86 -10.50 -3.07
C LEU A 21 2.65 -9.60 -3.36
N PHE A 22 1.87 -9.94 -4.39
CA PHE A 22 0.69 -9.17 -4.76
C PHE A 22 -0.36 -9.14 -3.64
N GLU A 23 -0.54 -10.26 -2.94
CA GLU A 23 -1.48 -10.42 -1.84
C GLU A 23 -1.13 -9.50 -0.67
N ASP A 24 0.16 -9.38 -0.33
CA ASP A 24 0.64 -8.51 0.74
C ASP A 24 0.43 -7.04 0.38
N LEU A 25 0.75 -6.66 -0.87
CA LEU A 25 0.48 -5.32 -1.38
C LEU A 25 -1.01 -4.98 -1.34
N LEU A 26 -1.86 -5.94 -1.71
CA LEU A 26 -3.31 -5.76 -1.70
C LEU A 26 -3.82 -5.58 -0.26
N CYS A 27 -3.36 -6.40 0.68
CA CYS A 27 -3.67 -6.25 2.11
C CYS A 27 -3.23 -4.87 2.62
N GLN A 28 -2.00 -4.46 2.35
CA GLN A 28 -1.46 -3.16 2.75
C GLN A 28 -2.28 -2.01 2.17
N MET A 29 -2.64 -2.05 0.89
CA MET A 29 -3.50 -1.04 0.26
C MET A 29 -4.91 -1.02 0.88
N VAL A 30 -5.48 -2.19 1.19
CA VAL A 30 -6.78 -2.31 1.86
C VAL A 30 -6.74 -1.67 3.24
N ASP A 31 -5.69 -1.91 4.02
CA ASP A 31 -5.53 -1.34 5.36
C ASP A 31 -5.32 0.18 5.31
N MET A 32 -4.54 0.68 4.34
CA MET A 32 -4.33 2.11 4.13
C MET A 32 -5.62 2.85 3.74
N VAL A 33 -6.45 2.26 2.88
CA VAL A 33 -7.68 2.89 2.39
C VAL A 33 -8.83 2.70 3.39
N GLY A 34 -8.86 1.57 4.10
CA GLY A 34 -9.93 1.21 5.02
C GLY A 34 -11.35 1.26 4.41
N PRO A 35 -11.57 0.77 3.17
CA PRO A 35 -12.82 0.99 2.44
C PRO A 35 -14.03 0.44 3.19
N LYS A 36 -15.06 1.28 3.35
CA LYS A 36 -16.22 0.96 4.21
C LYS A 36 -16.98 -0.27 3.74
N LEU A 37 -17.10 -0.45 2.43
CA LEU A 37 -17.77 -1.61 1.83
C LEU A 37 -17.01 -2.91 2.07
N LEU A 38 -15.68 -2.90 2.01
CA LEU A 38 -14.87 -4.11 2.20
C LEU A 38 -14.92 -4.63 3.65
N LYS A 39 -15.09 -3.73 4.62
CA LYS A 39 -15.30 -4.11 6.03
C LYS A 39 -16.61 -4.86 6.27
N LEU A 40 -17.64 -4.61 5.45
CA LEU A 40 -18.94 -5.29 5.54
C LEU A 40 -18.92 -6.69 4.88
N TYR A 41 -18.10 -6.89 3.85
CA TYR A 41 -17.97 -8.17 3.12
C TYR A 41 -16.74 -8.98 3.55
N LYS A 42 -16.39 -8.96 4.84
CA LYS A 42 -15.11 -9.42 5.40
C LYS A 42 -14.67 -10.85 5.05
N LEU A 43 -15.44 -11.71 4.38
CA LEU A 43 -15.04 -13.12 4.19
C LEU A 43 -15.39 -13.83 2.87
N ALA A 44 -15.92 -13.17 1.84
CA ALA A 44 -16.37 -13.92 0.66
C ALA A 44 -15.91 -13.27 -0.65
N SER A 45 -14.78 -13.75 -1.17
CA SER A 45 -14.25 -13.49 -2.52
C SER A 45 -13.69 -12.08 -2.74
N MET A 46 -12.42 -11.99 -3.13
CA MET A 46 -11.68 -10.78 -3.53
C MET A 46 -12.27 -10.08 -4.78
N ARG A 47 -13.53 -9.62 -4.70
CA ARG A 47 -14.18 -8.76 -5.70
C ARG A 47 -14.53 -7.40 -5.09
N GLY A 48 -13.65 -6.89 -4.24
CA GLY A 48 -13.72 -5.52 -3.74
C GLY A 48 -13.13 -4.54 -4.76
N TYR A 49 -13.73 -3.34 -4.84
CA TYR A 49 -13.18 -2.22 -5.59
C TYR A 49 -12.98 -1.04 -4.64
N PHE A 50 -11.94 -0.25 -4.88
CA PHE A 50 -11.79 1.05 -4.21
C PHE A 50 -12.61 2.08 -4.98
N THR A 51 -13.46 2.82 -4.27
CA THR A 51 -14.09 3.99 -4.84
C THR A 51 -13.20 5.22 -4.69
N LEU A 52 -13.44 6.23 -5.51
CA LEU A 52 -12.77 7.51 -5.35
C LEU A 52 -13.07 8.14 -3.98
N LEU A 53 -14.25 7.88 -3.41
CA LEU A 53 -14.61 8.34 -2.07
C LEU A 53 -13.74 7.68 -0.99
N ASP A 54 -13.46 6.38 -1.12
CA ASP A 54 -12.58 5.67 -0.20
C ASP A 54 -11.15 6.27 -0.24
N LEU A 55 -10.63 6.49 -1.46
CA LEU A 55 -9.31 7.08 -1.65
C LEU A 55 -9.23 8.53 -1.14
N LYS A 56 -10.24 9.35 -1.43
CA LYS A 56 -10.29 10.75 -0.94
C LYS A 56 -10.43 10.83 0.58
N GLY A 57 -11.10 9.85 1.19
CA GLY A 57 -11.24 9.77 2.65
C GLY A 57 -9.98 9.31 3.37
N SER A 58 -9.05 8.64 2.68
CA SER A 58 -7.81 8.16 3.26
C SER A 58 -6.67 9.18 3.17
N LYS A 59 -6.07 9.49 4.33
CA LYS A 59 -4.83 10.29 4.43
C LYS A 59 -3.61 9.58 3.81
N LEU A 60 -3.72 8.28 3.52
CA LEU A 60 -2.64 7.43 3.00
C LEU A 60 -2.80 7.11 1.50
N SER A 61 -3.76 7.74 0.82
CA SER A 61 -3.98 7.53 -0.62
C SER A 61 -2.74 7.81 -1.47
N GLY A 62 -1.90 8.78 -1.09
CA GLY A 62 -0.61 9.02 -1.73
C GLY A 62 0.33 7.80 -1.70
N SER A 63 0.35 7.03 -0.61
CA SER A 63 1.13 5.80 -0.49
C SER A 63 0.58 4.70 -1.40
N VAL A 64 -0.75 4.58 -1.52
CA VAL A 64 -1.40 3.64 -2.46
C VAL A 64 -0.97 3.94 -3.90
N PHE A 65 -0.93 5.21 -4.30
CA PHE A 65 -0.46 5.57 -5.65
C PHE A 65 1.05 5.31 -5.84
N ASN A 66 1.86 5.43 -4.79
CA ASN A 66 3.27 5.07 -4.88
C ASN A 66 3.46 3.57 -5.14
N ILE A 67 2.70 2.72 -4.44
CA ILE A 67 2.69 1.26 -4.67
C ILE A 67 2.40 0.95 -6.15
N LEU A 68 1.36 1.57 -6.71
CA LEU A 68 0.90 1.30 -8.07
C LEU A 68 1.81 1.87 -9.17
N PHE A 69 2.43 3.04 -8.96
CA PHE A 69 3.03 3.81 -10.06
C PHE A 69 4.45 4.31 -9.80
N ASN A 70 4.84 4.50 -8.54
CA ASN A 70 6.11 5.11 -8.17
C ASN A 70 7.02 4.10 -7.49
N HIS A 71 7.68 3.28 -8.31
CA HIS A 71 8.62 2.25 -7.85
C HIS A 71 9.67 2.79 -6.87
N TYR A 72 10.31 3.93 -7.16
CA TYR A 72 11.36 4.46 -6.30
C TYR A 72 10.83 4.82 -4.90
N LYS A 73 9.72 5.54 -4.81
CA LYS A 73 9.13 5.91 -3.51
C LYS A 73 8.57 4.70 -2.76
N PHE A 74 8.01 3.73 -3.50
CA PHE A 74 7.52 2.48 -2.93
C PHE A 74 8.66 1.66 -2.32
N MET A 75 9.72 1.38 -3.07
CA MET A 75 10.85 0.59 -2.57
C MET A 75 11.61 1.30 -1.45
N ALA A 76 11.74 2.62 -1.51
CA ALA A 76 12.31 3.41 -0.42
C ALA A 76 11.41 3.46 0.83
N PHE A 77 10.16 3.00 0.76
CA PHE A 77 9.28 2.80 1.91
C PHE A 77 9.40 1.37 2.45
N GLU A 78 9.34 0.37 1.58
CA GLU A 78 9.44 -1.05 1.97
C GLU A 78 10.82 -1.43 2.54
N SER A 79 11.89 -0.83 2.02
CA SER A 79 13.25 -1.06 2.52
C SER A 79 13.60 -0.28 3.79
N ARG A 80 12.65 0.48 4.37
CA ARG A 80 12.92 1.23 5.59
C ARG A 80 13.08 0.30 6.76
N ASP A 81 14.12 0.58 7.54
CA ASP A 81 14.33 -0.07 8.82
C ASP A 81 13.07 0.09 9.72
N PRO A 82 12.47 -1.02 10.21
CA PRO A 82 11.33 -0.99 11.12
C PRO A 82 11.54 -0.11 12.36
N PHE A 83 12.78 0.03 12.84
CA PHE A 83 13.14 0.88 13.96
C PHE A 83 12.97 2.37 13.65
N LEU A 84 13.24 2.80 12.41
CA LEU A 84 13.03 4.18 11.97
C LEU A 84 11.55 4.49 11.73
N ILE A 85 10.76 3.51 11.29
CA ILE A 85 9.31 3.67 11.10
C ILE A 85 8.61 3.94 12.43
N ARG A 86 8.97 3.21 13.51
CA ARG A 86 8.39 3.42 14.85
C ARG A 86 8.56 4.86 15.33
N GLN A 87 9.74 5.46 15.14
CA GLN A 87 9.99 6.84 15.58
C GLN A 87 9.09 7.87 14.87
N VAL A 88 8.84 7.70 13.57
CA VAL A 88 7.95 8.59 12.81
C VAL A 88 6.49 8.43 13.25
N SER A 89 6.02 7.20 13.48
CA SER A 89 4.68 6.95 14.00
C SER A 89 4.47 7.56 15.39
N TYR A 90 5.46 7.47 16.29
CA TYR A 90 5.42 8.15 17.58
C TYR A 90 5.38 9.67 17.43
N ALA A 91 6.18 10.24 16.53
CA ALA A 91 6.18 11.69 16.28
C ALA A 91 4.80 12.21 15.81
N ILE A 92 4.11 11.48 14.93
CA ILE A 92 2.77 11.86 14.46
C ILE A 92 1.73 11.75 15.58
N LEU A 93 1.81 10.73 16.44
CA LEU A 93 0.89 10.53 17.57
C LEU A 93 1.08 11.54 18.70
N VAL A 94 2.31 11.98 18.96
CA VAL A 94 2.62 12.97 20.02
C VAL A 94 2.36 14.41 19.57
N SER A 95 2.19 14.64 18.26
CA SER A 95 1.91 15.95 17.67
C SER A 95 0.42 16.20 17.40
N SER A 96 -0.47 15.32 17.90
CA SER A 96 -1.94 15.44 17.83
C SER A 96 -2.53 15.64 19.21
#